data_AF-A0A2E1RJU1-F1
#
_entry.id   AF-A0A2E1RJU1-F1
#
_cell.length_a   1.000
_cell.length_b   1.000
_cell.length_c   1.000
_cell.angle_alpha   90.00
_cell.angle_beta   90.00
_cell.angle_gamma   90.00
#
_symmetry.space_group_name_H-M   'P 1'
#
loop_
_entity.id
_entity.type
_entity.pdbx_description
1 polymer ?
#
loop_
_entity_poly.entity_id
_entity_poly.type
_entity_poly.pdbx_seq_one_letter_code
_entity_poly.pdbx_strand_id
1 'polypeptide(L)'
;MKKALFYFLISLLFIYCNTEKEKNTLPIFKNLVWGDEFNYEGKINQSLWHLQTIPIDNGSWANNELQHYTENIKNCFVKDGSLNIVAVKEEVEMYNSLKNYSSARLNSKFDFKYGRIDVKAKLP
;
A
#
# COMPACT_ATOMS: atom_id res chain seq x y z
N MET A 1 30.40 -43.66 44.23
CA MET A 1 30.96 -42.89 43.08
C MET A 1 30.07 -42.88 41.84
N LYS A 2 29.48 -44.01 41.41
CA LYS A 2 28.63 -44.07 40.20
C LYS A 2 27.37 -43.18 40.24
N LYS A 3 26.75 -42.99 41.41
CA LYS A 3 25.57 -42.11 41.57
C LYS A 3 25.93 -40.62 41.44
N ALA A 4 27.07 -40.18 41.98
CA ALA A 4 27.52 -38.78 41.89
C ALA A 4 27.88 -38.38 40.45
N LEU A 5 28.47 -39.29 39.67
CA LEU A 5 28.76 -39.09 38.25
C LEU A 5 27.48 -38.94 37.40
N PHE A 6 26.42 -39.68 37.77
CA PHE A 6 25.12 -39.63 37.10
C PHE A 6 24.39 -38.30 37.32
N TYR A 7 24.40 -37.76 38.55
CA TYR A 7 23.82 -36.44 38.83
C TYR A 7 24.60 -35.29 38.18
N PHE A 8 25.93 -35.41 38.05
CA PHE A 8 26.77 -34.44 37.36
C PHE A 8 26.54 -34.42 35.84
N LEU A 9 26.30 -35.58 35.23
CA LEU A 9 25.92 -35.70 33.81
C LEU A 9 24.51 -35.14 33.55
N ILE A 10 23.56 -35.35 34.47
CA ILE A 10 22.21 -34.78 34.35
C ILE A 10 22.22 -33.25 34.47
N SER A 11 23.04 -32.68 35.37
CA SER A 11 23.16 -31.22 35.48
C SER A 11 23.81 -30.57 34.24
N LEU A 12 24.74 -31.26 33.58
CA LEU A 12 25.33 -30.82 32.31
C LEU A 12 24.33 -30.83 31.13
N LEU A 13 23.39 -31.77 31.12
CA LEU A 13 22.29 -31.83 30.13
C LEU A 13 21.27 -30.70 30.31
N PHE A 14 21.02 -30.25 31.54
CA PHE A 14 20.12 -29.11 31.79
C PHE A 14 20.73 -27.76 31.37
N ILE A 15 22.06 -27.61 31.39
CA ILE A 15 22.74 -26.37 30.96
C ILE A 15 22.72 -26.22 29.43
N TYR A 16 22.73 -27.33 28.68
CA TYR A 16 22.77 -27.33 27.22
C TYR A 16 21.41 -27.04 26.55
N CYS A 17 20.31 -27.06 27.32
CA CYS A 17 18.97 -26.74 26.81
C CYS A 17 18.55 -25.31 27.19
N ASN A 18 19.44 -24.34 26.96
CA ASN A 18 19.02 -22.96 26.80
C ASN A 18 18.74 -22.74 25.31
N THR A 19 17.53 -23.09 24.86
CA THR A 19 17.01 -22.57 23.60
C THR A 19 16.90 -21.05 23.75
N GLU A 20 17.83 -20.29 23.18
CA GLU A 20 17.62 -18.87 22.94
C GLU A 20 16.33 -18.75 22.12
N LYS A 21 15.26 -18.26 22.75
CA LYS A 21 14.07 -17.85 22.02
C LYS A 21 14.51 -16.72 21.11
N GLU A 22 14.69 -17.04 19.83
CA GLU A 22 14.90 -16.07 18.77
C GLU A 22 13.76 -15.04 18.89
N LYS A 23 14.08 -13.85 19.38
CA LYS A 23 13.13 -12.75 19.36
C LYS A 23 12.88 -12.47 17.89
N ASN A 24 11.71 -12.86 17.38
CA ASN A 24 11.21 -12.46 16.07
C ASN A 24 11.08 -10.94 16.02
N THR A 25 12.19 -10.23 15.84
CA THR A 25 12.20 -8.80 15.61
C THR A 25 11.82 -8.59 14.15
N LEU A 26 10.73 -7.86 13.92
CA LEU A 26 10.37 -7.43 12.58
C LEU A 26 11.57 -6.72 11.93
N PRO A 27 11.80 -6.91 10.61
CA PRO A 27 12.84 -6.19 9.89
C PRO A 27 12.67 -4.68 10.09
N ILE A 28 13.73 -4.03 10.56
CA ILE A 28 13.74 -2.59 10.81
C ILE A 28 14.09 -1.89 9.51
N PHE A 29 13.10 -1.23 8.89
CA PHE A 29 13.30 -0.38 7.72
C PHE A 29 13.58 1.05 8.19
N LYS A 30 14.80 1.57 7.91
CA LYS A 30 15.23 2.92 8.32
C LYS A 30 15.35 3.92 7.17
N ASN A 31 15.48 3.43 5.95
CA ASN A 31 15.74 4.27 4.77
C ASN A 31 14.44 4.47 4.01
N LEU A 32 13.94 5.72 4.00
CA LEU A 32 12.85 6.12 3.11
C LEU A 32 13.40 6.20 1.68
N VAL A 33 12.84 5.40 0.76
CA VAL A 33 13.26 5.38 -0.65
C VAL A 33 12.31 6.15 -1.56
N TRP A 34 11.04 6.28 -1.17
CA TRP A 34 10.01 7.00 -1.90
C TRP A 34 8.83 7.30 -0.98
N GLY A 35 8.15 8.43 -1.19
CA GLY A 35 6.95 8.80 -0.47
C GLY A 35 6.36 10.10 -0.97
N ASP A 36 5.09 10.33 -0.65
CA ASP A 36 4.40 11.59 -0.85
C ASP A 36 3.59 11.92 0.41
N GLU A 37 3.99 12.99 1.11
CA GLU A 37 3.32 13.47 2.32
C GLU A 37 2.13 14.39 2.01
N PHE A 38 1.88 14.68 0.71
CA PHE A 38 0.74 15.49 0.27
C PHE A 38 0.70 16.90 0.89
N ASN A 39 1.87 17.49 1.19
CA ASN A 39 2.02 18.85 1.73
C ASN A 39 1.98 19.93 0.63
N TYR A 40 0.95 19.87 -0.21
CA TYR A 40 0.70 20.82 -1.30
C TYR A 40 -0.81 20.90 -1.58
N GLU A 41 -1.24 21.84 -2.41
CA GLU A 41 -2.66 22.06 -2.71
C GLU A 41 -2.94 21.91 -4.20
N GLY A 42 -4.10 21.34 -4.55
CA GLY A 42 -4.58 21.24 -5.92
C GLY A 42 -4.31 19.88 -6.57
N LYS A 43 -3.76 19.86 -7.79
CA LYS A 43 -3.60 18.61 -8.54
C LYS A 43 -2.55 17.70 -7.91
N ILE A 44 -2.76 16.38 -8.01
CA ILE A 44 -1.77 15.38 -7.59
C ILE A 44 -0.43 15.60 -8.32
N ASN A 45 0.68 15.40 -7.61
CA ASN A 45 2.01 15.50 -8.20
C ASN A 45 2.25 14.41 -9.27
N GLN A 46 2.10 14.79 -10.53
CA GLN A 46 2.28 13.88 -11.67
C GLN A 46 3.73 13.46 -11.92
N SER A 47 4.73 14.02 -11.23
CA SER A 47 6.09 13.46 -11.25
C SER A 47 6.19 12.16 -10.42
N LEU A 48 5.30 12.00 -9.43
CA LEU A 48 5.26 10.85 -8.53
C LEU A 48 4.16 9.86 -8.88
N TRP A 49 3.04 10.35 -9.44
CA TRP A 49 1.84 9.56 -9.69
C TRP A 49 1.42 9.61 -11.17
N HIS A 50 0.94 8.47 -11.67
CA HIS A 50 0.29 8.35 -12.97
C HIS A 50 -1.20 8.09 -12.76
N LEU A 51 -2.05 8.92 -13.37
CA LEU A 51 -3.51 8.74 -13.38
C LEU A 51 -3.88 7.84 -14.55
N GLN A 52 -4.59 6.74 -14.27
CA GLN A 52 -5.12 5.87 -15.31
C GLN A 52 -6.50 6.36 -15.74
N THR A 53 -6.66 6.64 -17.03
CA THR A 53 -7.94 7.07 -17.62
C THR A 53 -8.46 6.15 -18.71
N ILE A 54 -7.57 5.42 -19.39
CA ILE A 54 -7.92 4.50 -20.48
C ILE A 54 -8.45 3.18 -19.89
N PRO A 55 -9.72 2.80 -20.16
CA PRO A 55 -10.29 1.54 -19.72
C PRO A 55 -9.61 0.34 -20.39
N ILE A 56 -9.62 -0.80 -19.71
CA ILE A 56 -8.89 -2.02 -20.12
C ILE A 56 -9.76 -3.04 -20.86
N ASP A 57 -11.07 -2.83 -20.92
CA ASP A 57 -12.02 -3.76 -21.52
C ASP A 57 -13.12 -3.02 -22.31
N ASN A 58 -12.88 -2.78 -23.61
CA ASN A 58 -13.85 -2.21 -24.56
C ASN A 58 -14.62 -0.99 -24.02
N GLY A 59 -13.90 -0.01 -23.46
CA GLY A 59 -14.50 1.21 -22.89
C GLY A 59 -15.00 1.06 -21.44
N SER A 60 -14.80 -0.11 -20.82
CA SER A 60 -15.11 -0.39 -19.42
C SER A 60 -13.87 -0.81 -18.62
N TRP A 61 -13.97 -0.67 -17.30
CA TRP A 61 -13.04 -1.26 -16.36
C TRP A 61 -13.48 -2.69 -16.02
N ALA A 62 -12.56 -3.48 -15.48
CA ALA A 62 -12.83 -4.88 -15.11
C ALA A 62 -13.92 -5.00 -14.04
N ASN A 63 -14.28 -6.24 -13.68
CA ASN A 63 -15.19 -6.55 -12.57
C ASN A 63 -16.60 -5.94 -12.69
N ASN A 64 -17.07 -5.64 -13.91
CA ASN A 64 -18.34 -4.95 -14.17
C ASN A 64 -18.44 -3.58 -13.47
N GLU A 65 -17.31 -2.89 -13.32
CA GLU A 65 -17.22 -1.59 -12.70
C GLU A 65 -17.99 -0.51 -13.50
N LEU A 66 -18.65 0.40 -12.76
CA LEU A 66 -19.64 1.34 -13.29
C LEU A 66 -19.09 2.75 -13.52
N GLN A 67 -17.82 2.97 -13.22
CA GLN A 67 -17.17 4.27 -13.30
C GLN A 67 -16.25 4.42 -14.51
N HIS A 68 -16.00 5.67 -14.91
CA HIS A 68 -14.77 6.06 -15.59
C HIS A 68 -13.77 6.65 -14.60
N TYR A 69 -12.48 6.33 -14.75
CA TYR A 69 -11.43 7.06 -14.03
C TYR A 69 -11.02 8.29 -14.84
N THR A 70 -10.87 9.42 -14.16
CA THR A 70 -10.58 10.72 -14.81
C THR A 70 -9.43 11.45 -14.12
N GLU A 71 -8.87 12.45 -14.80
CA GLU A 71 -7.88 13.37 -14.24
C GLU A 71 -8.51 14.67 -13.69
N ASN A 72 -9.84 14.71 -13.59
CA ASN A 72 -10.54 15.90 -13.14
C ASN A 72 -10.26 16.16 -11.65
N ILE A 73 -10.08 17.44 -11.32
CA ILE A 73 -9.82 17.88 -9.94
C ILE A 73 -10.93 17.48 -8.96
N LYS A 74 -12.16 17.28 -9.44
CA LYS A 74 -13.28 16.76 -8.61
C LYS A 74 -13.08 15.32 -8.13
N ASN A 75 -12.28 14.52 -8.85
CA ASN A 75 -12.04 13.11 -8.54
C ASN A 75 -10.71 12.87 -7.85
N CYS A 76 -9.71 13.71 -8.09
CA CYS A 76 -8.37 13.56 -7.51
C CYS A 76 -7.75 14.94 -7.23
N PHE A 77 -7.53 15.24 -5.96
CA PHE A 77 -6.89 16.49 -5.54
C PHE A 77 -6.22 16.33 -4.18
N VAL A 78 -5.20 17.13 -3.93
CA VAL A 78 -4.59 17.26 -2.62
C VAL A 78 -5.15 18.49 -1.94
N LYS A 79 -5.59 18.31 -0.69
CA LYS A 79 -6.12 19.36 0.15
C LYS A 79 -5.96 19.00 1.62
N ASP A 80 -5.62 20.01 2.44
CA ASP A 80 -5.52 19.89 3.90
C ASP A 80 -4.52 18.78 4.33
N GLY A 81 -3.40 18.66 3.60
CA GLY A 81 -2.34 17.68 3.87
C GLY A 81 -2.73 16.23 3.53
N SER A 82 -3.70 16.02 2.64
CA SER A 82 -4.16 14.68 2.26
C SER A 82 -4.53 14.61 0.78
N LEU A 83 -4.21 13.47 0.16
CA LEU A 83 -4.79 13.09 -1.12
C LEU A 83 -6.25 12.71 -0.94
N ASN A 84 -7.13 13.34 -1.72
CA ASN A 84 -8.54 13.05 -1.81
C ASN A 84 -8.82 12.35 -3.15
N ILE A 85 -9.35 11.12 -3.06
CA ILE A 85 -9.89 10.37 -4.20
C ILE A 85 -11.39 10.29 -4.00
N VAL A 86 -12.16 10.84 -4.93
CA VAL A 86 -13.61 11.02 -4.79
C VAL A 86 -14.32 10.32 -5.93
N ALA A 87 -15.17 9.35 -5.58
CA ALA A 87 -16.15 8.80 -6.48
C ALA A 87 -17.37 9.72 -6.54
N VAL A 88 -17.81 10.07 -7.76
CA VAL A 88 -18.93 10.99 -7.98
C VAL A 88 -19.97 10.27 -8.84
N LYS A 89 -21.25 10.38 -8.48
CA LYS A 89 -22.35 9.93 -9.34
C LYS A 89 -22.62 11.01 -10.38
N GLU A 90 -22.28 10.72 -11.64
CA GLU A 90 -22.46 11.63 -12.76
C GLU A 90 -22.32 10.86 -14.08
N GLU A 91 -22.95 11.35 -15.13
CA GLU A 91 -22.80 10.80 -16.47
C GLU A 91 -21.46 11.26 -17.07
N VAL A 92 -20.62 10.30 -17.45
CA VAL A 92 -19.34 10.53 -18.11
C VAL A 92 -19.27 9.66 -19.36
N GLU A 93 -19.06 10.29 -20.50
CA GLU A 93 -18.81 9.63 -21.77
C GLU A 93 -17.32 9.75 -22.12
N MET A 94 -16.63 8.61 -22.14
CA MET A 94 -15.22 8.49 -22.50
C MET A 94 -15.02 7.21 -23.30
N TYR A 95 -14.13 7.22 -24.30
CA TYR A 95 -13.81 6.04 -25.12
C TYR A 95 -15.06 5.34 -25.69
N ASN A 96 -16.04 6.12 -26.15
CA ASN A 96 -17.32 5.63 -26.69
C ASN A 96 -18.15 4.77 -25.72
N SER A 97 -17.95 4.95 -24.41
CA SER A 97 -18.73 4.30 -23.35
C SER A 97 -19.27 5.33 -22.38
N LEU A 98 -20.58 5.28 -22.13
CA LEU A 98 -21.24 6.06 -21.09
C LEU A 98 -21.20 5.31 -19.74
N LYS A 99 -20.82 6.02 -18.68
CA LYS A 99 -20.80 5.53 -17.29
C LYS A 99 -21.51 6.52 -16.37
N ASN A 100 -22.13 6.01 -15.31
CA ASN A 100 -22.93 6.81 -14.36
C ASN A 100 -22.15 7.25 -13.12
N TYR A 101 -20.85 6.96 -13.11
CA TYR A 101 -19.95 7.32 -12.05
C TYR A 101 -18.60 7.75 -12.63
N SER A 102 -17.92 8.61 -11.89
CA SER A 102 -16.52 8.92 -12.12
C SER A 102 -15.71 8.71 -10.84
N SER A 103 -14.41 8.45 -10.99
CA SER A 103 -13.48 8.38 -9.87
C SER A 103 -12.06 8.67 -10.35
N ALA A 104 -11.04 8.36 -9.55
CA ALA A 104 -9.65 8.37 -9.96
C ALA A 104 -8.94 7.07 -9.59
N ARG A 105 -7.97 6.67 -10.42
CA ARG A 105 -7.11 5.51 -10.22
C ARG A 105 -5.67 5.92 -10.45
N LEU A 106 -4.83 5.68 -9.45
CA LEU A 106 -3.43 6.12 -9.47
C LEU A 106 -2.50 4.93 -9.38
N ASN A 107 -1.42 5.00 -10.14
CA ASN A 107 -0.23 4.16 -9.99
C ASN A 107 0.94 5.05 -9.58
N SER A 108 1.80 4.59 -8.67
CA SER A 108 3.09 5.27 -8.45
C SER A 108 3.93 5.19 -9.72
N LYS A 109 4.63 6.27 -10.05
CA LYS A 109 5.71 6.25 -11.07
C LYS A 109 7.00 5.63 -10.54
N PHE A 110 7.00 5.24 -9.26
CA PHE A 110 8.05 4.50 -8.61
C PHE A 110 7.70 3.01 -8.61
N ASP A 111 8.66 2.20 -9.05
CA ASP A 111 8.68 0.76 -8.94
C ASP A 111 9.68 0.33 -7.87
N PHE A 112 9.38 -0.75 -7.16
CA PHE A 112 10.27 -1.24 -6.13
C PHE A 112 10.14 -2.75 -5.97
N LYS A 113 11.18 -3.36 -5.41
CA LYS A 113 11.22 -4.78 -5.09
C LYS A 113 11.70 -4.92 -3.65
N TYR A 114 10.88 -5.58 -2.83
CA TYR A 114 11.03 -5.69 -1.37
C TYR A 114 10.91 -4.35 -0.64
N GLY A 115 10.64 -4.40 0.66
CA GLY A 115 10.54 -3.21 1.49
C GLY A 115 9.24 -3.21 2.29
N ARG A 116 8.89 -2.02 2.76
CA ARG A 116 7.69 -1.75 3.55
C ARG A 116 6.96 -0.57 2.92
N ILE A 117 5.64 -0.73 2.78
CA ILE A 117 4.74 0.36 2.40
C ILE A 117 3.88 0.67 3.62
N ASP A 118 3.84 1.93 4.01
CA ASP A 118 2.89 2.45 4.99
C ASP A 118 1.95 3.44 4.27
N VAL A 119 0.64 3.24 4.43
CA VAL A 119 -0.39 4.16 3.91
C VAL A 119 -1.31 4.53 5.07
N LYS A 120 -1.41 5.83 5.37
CA LYS A 120 -2.38 6.35 6.33
C LYS A 120 -3.58 6.89 5.56
N ALA A 121 -4.73 6.23 5.69
CA ALA A 121 -5.94 6.58 4.96
C ALA A 121 -7.19 6.58 5.85
N LYS A 122 -8.17 7.39 5.48
CA LYS A 122 -9.56 7.27 5.93
C LYS A 122 -10.37 6.72 4.76
N LEU A 123 -11.10 5.63 4.99
CA LEU A 123 -11.92 4.99 3.96
C LEU A 123 -13.26 5.74 3.76
N PRO A 124 -13.84 5.69 2.55
CA PRO A 124 -15.17 6.23 2.26
C PRO A 124 -16.29 5.58 3.09
#